data_AF-A0A218P093-F1
#
_entry.id   AF-A0A218P093-F1
#
_cell.length_a   1.000
_cell.length_b   1.000
_cell.length_c   1.000
_cell.angle_alpha   90.00
_cell.angle_beta   90.00
_cell.angle_gamma   90.00
#
_symmetry.space_group_name_H-M   'P 1'
#
loop_
_entity.id
_entity.type
_entity.pdbx_description
1 polymer ?
#
loop_
_entity_poly.entity_id
_entity_poly.type
_entity_poly.pdbx_seq_one_letter_code
_entity_poly.pdbx_strand_id
1 'polypeptide(L)'
;MRVSILREECENGKLVLLLKIEIEINNLHQHELSDLEGQVLDFILDNNEITQKELGELFGRANACRAVRNLEAMGLVRRERKGKTYVIRVV
;
A
#
# COMPACT_ATOMS: atom_id res chain seq x y z
N MET A 1 -9.57 6.99 -15.82
CA MET A 1 -10.52 7.78 -15.01
C MET A 1 -11.53 8.42 -15.93
N ARG A 2 -12.82 8.20 -15.67
CA ARG A 2 -13.94 8.76 -16.42
C ARG A 2 -14.86 9.46 -15.43
N VAL A 3 -15.24 10.69 -15.74
CA VAL A 3 -16.19 11.47 -14.94
C VAL A 3 -17.44 11.69 -15.79
N SER A 4 -18.61 11.51 -15.19
CA SER A 4 -19.90 11.76 -15.83
C SER A 4 -20.76 12.62 -14.92
N ILE A 5 -21.43 13.62 -15.49
CA ILE A 5 -22.41 14.43 -14.78
C ILE A 5 -23.73 13.67 -14.83
N LEU A 6 -24.22 13.24 -13.67
CA LEU A 6 -25.49 12.55 -13.53
C LEU A 6 -26.66 13.52 -13.37
N ARG A 7 -26.41 14.68 -12.75
CA ARG A 7 -27.37 15.77 -12.57
C ARG A 7 -26.64 17.09 -12.44
N GLU A 8 -27.19 18.14 -13.02
CA GLU A 8 -26.70 19.51 -12.92
C GLU A 8 -27.89 20.44 -12.65
N GLU A 9 -27.77 21.27 -11.62
CA GLU A 9 -28.77 22.27 -11.26
C GLU A 9 -28.09 23.59 -10.91
N CYS A 10 -28.66 24.70 -11.38
CA CYS A 10 -28.21 26.03 -11.03
C CYS A 10 -29.32 26.73 -10.26
N GLU A 11 -29.12 26.92 -8.96
CA GLU A 11 -30.06 27.60 -8.08
C GLU A 11 -29.35 28.68 -7.28
N ASN A 12 -29.90 29.90 -7.28
CA ASN A 12 -29.38 31.03 -6.49
C ASN A 12 -27.88 31.33 -6.74
N GLY A 13 -27.43 31.19 -7.98
CA GLY A 13 -26.02 31.40 -8.36
C GLY A 13 -25.07 30.28 -7.91
N LYS A 14 -25.61 29.15 -7.43
CA LYS A 14 -24.84 27.96 -7.07
C LYS A 14 -25.09 26.86 -8.08
N LEU A 15 -24.00 26.26 -8.55
CA LEU A 15 -24.02 25.07 -9.38
C LEU A 15 -23.94 23.83 -8.49
N VAL A 16 -24.95 22.97 -8.56
CA VAL A 16 -25.02 21.69 -7.87
C VAL A 16 -24.85 20.58 -8.89
N LEU A 17 -23.75 19.82 -8.78
CA LEU A 17 -23.45 18.70 -9.67
C LEU A 17 -23.49 17.38 -8.90
N LEU A 18 -24.21 16.40 -9.43
CA LEU A 18 -24.04 15.01 -9.03
C LEU A 18 -23.10 14.34 -10.03
N LEU A 19 -21.96 13.87 -9.56
CA LEU A 19 -20.92 13.28 -10.40
C LEU A 19 -20.80 11.78 -10.16
N LYS A 20 -20.65 11.01 -11.24
CA LYS A 20 -20.14 9.64 -11.21
C LYS A 20 -18.66 9.69 -11.59
N ILE A 21 -17.80 9.22 -10.70
CA ILE A 21 -16.37 9.08 -10.96
C ILE A 21 -16.07 7.59 -11.08
N GLU A 22 -15.65 7.16 -12.25
CA GLU A 22 -15.18 5.81 -12.52
C GLU A 22 -13.66 5.85 -12.63
N ILE A 23 -12.98 5.25 -11.67
CA ILE A 23 -11.54 5.08 -11.72
C ILE A 23 -11.30 3.65 -12.19
N GLU A 24 -10.89 3.51 -13.45
CA GLU A 24 -10.27 2.28 -13.91
C GLU A 24 -8.95 2.11 -13.16
N ILE A 25 -8.95 1.18 -12.20
CA ILE A 25 -7.75 0.82 -11.47
C ILE A 25 -7.04 -0.28 -12.27
N ASN A 26 -6.61 0.07 -13.49
CA ASN A 26 -5.90 -0.84 -14.39
C ASN A 26 -4.55 -1.31 -13.80
N ASN A 27 -4.09 -0.65 -12.73
CA ASN A 27 -2.89 -0.96 -11.95
C ASN A 27 -3.19 -1.23 -10.47
N LEU A 28 -4.37 -1.73 -10.09
CA LEU A 28 -4.45 -2.55 -8.89
C LEU A 28 -3.77 -3.84 -9.32
N HIS A 29 -2.45 -3.79 -9.32
CA HIS A 29 -1.61 -4.83 -9.86
C HIS A 29 -2.14 -6.14 -9.30
N GLN A 30 -2.35 -7.12 -10.19
CA GLN A 30 -2.44 -8.53 -9.82
C GLN A 30 -1.08 -8.99 -9.26
N HIS A 31 -0.55 -8.28 -8.28
CA HIS A 31 0.53 -8.75 -7.46
C HIS A 31 -0.12 -9.66 -6.44
N GLU A 32 -0.34 -10.91 -6.86
CA GLU A 32 -0.50 -11.98 -5.90
C GLU A 32 0.76 -11.99 -5.04
N LEU A 33 0.58 -11.74 -3.75
CA LEU A 33 1.64 -11.92 -2.78
C LEU A 33 2.01 -13.40 -2.80
N SER A 34 3.30 -13.69 -2.88
CA SER A 34 3.76 -15.02 -2.52
C SER A 34 3.40 -15.32 -1.07
N ASP A 35 3.29 -16.60 -0.71
CA ASP A 35 2.98 -17.01 0.67
C ASP A 35 3.90 -16.34 1.71
N LEU A 36 5.18 -16.15 1.35
CA LEU A 36 6.15 -15.46 2.19
C LEU A 36 5.87 -13.96 2.30
N GLU A 37 5.54 -13.29 1.21
CA GLU A 37 5.22 -11.85 1.23
C GLU A 37 3.94 -11.59 2.03
N GLY A 38 2.92 -12.46 1.90
CA GLY A 38 1.72 -12.43 2.72
C GLY A 38 2.05 -12.56 4.21
N GLN A 39 2.79 -13.61 4.58
CA GLN A 39 3.20 -13.82 5.98
C GLN A 39 4.03 -12.66 6.55
N VAL A 40 4.94 -12.09 5.76
CA VAL A 40 5.73 -10.93 6.18
C VAL A 40 4.84 -9.70 6.36
N LEU A 41 3.89 -9.46 5.45
CA LEU A 41 2.98 -8.32 5.52
C LEU A 41 2.05 -8.44 6.74
N ASP A 42 1.44 -9.60 6.96
CA ASP A 42 0.58 -9.88 8.11
C ASP A 42 1.36 -9.65 9.42
N PHE A 43 2.61 -10.09 9.48
CA PHE A 43 3.44 -9.87 10.66
C PHE A 43 3.72 -8.38 10.92
N ILE A 44 3.94 -7.58 9.87
CA ILE A 44 4.15 -6.13 10.01
C ILE A 44 2.85 -5.45 10.48
N LEU A 45 1.69 -5.87 9.93
CA LEU A 45 0.37 -5.38 10.34
C LEU A 45 0.11 -5.61 11.83
N ASP A 46 0.36 -6.82 12.32
CA ASP A 46 0.12 -7.19 13.72
C ASP A 46 1.02 -6.41 14.70
N ASN A 47 2.20 -5.98 14.26
CA ASN A 47 3.20 -5.33 15.11
C ASN A 47 3.29 -3.80 14.93
N ASN A 48 2.53 -3.22 13.99
CA ASN A 48 2.55 -1.82 13.52
C ASN A 48 3.88 -1.33 12.91
N GLU A 49 5.02 -1.64 13.55
CA GLU A 49 6.36 -1.36 13.07
C GLU A 49 7.31 -2.50 13.41
N ILE A 50 8.25 -2.78 12.51
CA ILE A 50 9.27 -3.80 12.77
C ILE A 50 10.60 -3.41 12.14
N THR A 51 11.71 -3.83 12.73
CA THR A 51 13.02 -3.63 12.11
C THR A 51 13.33 -4.71 11.08
N GLN A 52 14.12 -4.35 10.06
CA GLN A 52 14.66 -5.30 9.08
C GLN A 52 15.45 -6.45 9.74
N LYS A 53 16.04 -6.20 10.92
CA LYS A 53 16.80 -7.19 11.69
C LYS A 53 15.87 -8.27 12.25
N GLU A 54 14.77 -7.86 12.89
CA GLU A 54 13.79 -8.77 13.50
C GLU A 54 13.12 -9.64 12.42
N LEU A 55 12.69 -9.04 11.30
CA LEU A 55 12.20 -9.82 10.15
C LEU A 55 13.23 -10.83 9.62
N GLY A 56 14.51 -10.42 9.61
CA GLY A 56 15.60 -11.29 9.16
C GLY A 56 15.88 -12.47 10.10
N GLU A 57 15.55 -12.35 11.38
CA GLU A 57 15.64 -13.43 12.37
C GLU A 57 14.48 -14.42 12.24
N LEU A 58 13.28 -13.94 11.88
CA LEU A 58 12.08 -14.79 11.72
C LEU A 58 12.01 -15.50 10.36
N PHE A 59 12.23 -14.77 9.27
CA PHE A 59 12.00 -15.25 7.91
C PHE A 59 13.30 -15.53 7.12
N GLY A 60 14.45 -15.31 7.76
CA GLY A 60 15.77 -15.38 7.15
C GLY A 60 16.16 -14.10 6.41
N ARG A 61 17.39 -13.61 6.64
CA ARG A 61 17.85 -12.29 6.17
C ARG A 61 17.62 -12.01 4.69
N ALA A 62 17.97 -12.94 3.81
CA ALA A 62 17.85 -12.75 2.36
C ALA A 62 16.39 -12.73 1.89
N ASN A 63 15.58 -13.63 2.45
CA ASN A 63 14.16 -13.78 2.11
C ASN A 63 13.34 -12.59 2.63
N ALA A 64 13.55 -12.20 3.89
CA ALA A 64 12.95 -11.01 4.48
C ALA A 64 13.29 -9.74 3.68
N CYS A 65 14.56 -9.56 3.30
CA CYS A 65 14.97 -8.40 2.51
C CYS A 65 14.30 -8.38 1.12
N ARG A 66 14.20 -9.55 0.46
CA ARG A 66 13.52 -9.67 -0.84
C ARG A 66 12.03 -9.35 -0.73
N ALA A 67 11.35 -9.96 0.26
CA ALA A 67 9.92 -9.75 0.49
C ALA A 67 9.61 -8.28 0.79
N VAL A 68 10.35 -7.64 1.72
CA VAL A 68 10.17 -6.23 2.05
C VAL A 68 10.40 -5.33 0.84
N ARG A 69 11.42 -5.61 0.01
CA ARG A 69 11.68 -4.83 -1.21
C ARG A 69 10.54 -4.96 -2.21
N ASN A 70 9.97 -6.15 -2.37
CA ASN A 70 8.85 -6.38 -3.28
C ASN A 70 7.58 -5.68 -2.75
N LEU A 71 7.26 -5.84 -1.47
CA LEU A 71 6.14 -5.15 -0.81
C LEU A 71 6.26 -3.62 -0.90
N GLU A 72 7.48 -3.08 -0.77
CA GLU A 72 7.74 -1.64 -0.93
C GLU A 72 7.56 -1.18 -2.39
N ALA A 73 8.00 -1.98 -3.37
CA ALA A 73 7.76 -1.71 -4.78
C ALA A 73 6.27 -1.72 -5.14
N MET A 74 5.46 -2.51 -4.41
CA MET A 74 4.00 -2.53 -4.51
C MET A 74 3.33 -1.38 -3.74
N GLY A 75 4.09 -0.57 -3.00
CA GLY A 75 3.57 0.52 -2.20
C GLY A 75 2.83 0.07 -0.93
N LEU A 76 2.97 -1.19 -0.51
CA LEU A 76 2.29 -1.74 0.67
C LEU A 76 3.03 -1.43 1.96
N VAL A 77 4.35 -1.28 1.89
CA VAL A 77 5.19 -0.95 3.04
C VAL A 77 6.17 0.16 2.69
N ARG A 78 6.66 0.86 3.71
CA ARG A 78 7.70 1.89 3.61
C ARG A 78 8.83 1.60 4.58
N ARG A 79 10.07 1.90 4.17
CA ARG A 79 11.25 1.83 5.02
C ARG A 79 11.68 3.22 5.47
N GLU A 80 11.86 3.37 6.78
CA GLU A 80 12.46 4.55 7.39
C GLU A 80 13.78 4.16 8.06
N ARG A 81 14.85 4.90 7.75
CA ARG A 81 16.16 4.63 8.35
C ARG A 81 16.18 5.09 9.81
N LYS A 82 16.45 4.18 10.74
CA LYS A 82 16.59 4.45 12.18
C LYS A 82 17.96 3.97 12.65
N GLY A 83 18.93 4.88 12.69
CA GLY A 83 20.32 4.58 13.03
C GLY A 83 21.00 3.64 12.03
N LYS A 84 21.37 2.44 12.48
CA LYS A 84 22.05 1.40 11.68
C LYS A 84 21.11 0.40 11.02
N THR A 85 19.79 0.51 11.21
CA THR A 85 18.79 -0.38 10.64
C THR A 85 17.66 0.40 9.96
N TYR A 86 16.78 -0.32 9.28
CA TYR A 86 15.53 0.20 8.75
C TYR A 86 14.36 -0.29 9.59
N VAL A 87 13.43 0.61 9.89
CA VAL A 87 12.10 0.29 10.41
C VAL A 87 11.15 0.23 9.22
N ILE A 88 10.33 -0.80 9.19
CA ILE A 88 9.37 -1.08 8.13
C ILE A 88 7.97 -0.91 8.73
N ARG A 89 7.11 -0.20 8.01
CA ARG A 89 5.71 0.03 8.38
C ARG A 89 4.82 -0.15 7.17
N VAL A 90 3.59 -0.59 7.37
CA VAL A 90 2.56 -0.56 6.32
C VAL A 90 2.26 0.90 5.95
N VAL A 91 1.97 1.15 4.66
CA VAL A 91 1.60 2.47 4.12
C VAL A 91 0.12 2.73 4.32
#